data_AF-A0A931D449-F1
#
_entry.id   AF-A0A931D449-F1
#
_cell.length_a   1.000
_cell.length_b   1.000
_cell.length_c   1.000
_cell.angle_alpha   90.00
_cell.angle_beta   90.00
_cell.angle_gamma   90.00
#
_symmetry.space_group_name_H-M   'P 1'
#
loop_
_entity.id
_entity.type
_entity.pdbx_description
1 polymer ?
#
loop_
_entity_poly.entity_id
_entity_poly.type
_entity_poly.pdbx_seq_one_letter_code
_entity_poly.pdbx_strand_id
1 'polypeptide(L)'
;MNFKTRLCFILGATLLAAGCSSTTEKPAPAAAPNGPAPDSCTSSAVEHFKGQTATPELLEQARQQAGASTARILTPNSVVTLEYNGQRLNLNVDDQRVITRVSCG
;
A
#
# COMPACT_ATOMS: atom_id res chain seq x y z
N MET A 1 -33.82 -17.51 -45.47
CA MET A 1 -34.21 -16.92 -46.77
C MET A 1 -34.78 -15.52 -46.55
N ASN A 2 -34.56 -14.61 -47.52
CA ASN A 2 -35.05 -13.21 -47.64
C ASN A 2 -34.12 -12.16 -46.99
N PHE A 3 -33.04 -11.68 -47.64
CA PHE A 3 -32.94 -10.79 -48.83
C PHE A 3 -33.57 -9.41 -48.62
N LYS A 4 -32.73 -8.39 -48.37
CA LYS A 4 -32.99 -7.00 -48.78
C LYS A 4 -31.69 -6.20 -48.88
N THR A 5 -31.13 -6.30 -50.08
CA THR A 5 -30.11 -5.47 -50.69
C THR A 5 -30.53 -4.00 -50.74
N ARG A 6 -29.67 -3.08 -50.33
CA ARG A 6 -29.61 -1.73 -50.88
C ARG A 6 -28.15 -1.33 -51.06
N LEU A 7 -27.68 -1.61 -52.27
CA LEU A 7 -26.47 -1.07 -52.88
C LEU A 7 -26.76 0.38 -53.27
N CYS A 8 -25.95 1.35 -52.81
CA CYS A 8 -25.85 2.66 -53.46
C CYS A 8 -24.39 3.12 -53.42
N PHE A 9 -23.90 3.38 -54.62
CA PHE A 9 -22.53 3.64 -55.02
C PHE A 9 -22.39 5.16 -55.14
N ILE A 10 -21.57 5.85 -54.33
CA ILE A 10 -21.13 7.22 -54.63
C ILE A 10 -19.64 7.38 -54.30
N LEU A 11 -18.93 7.75 -55.36
CA LEU A 11 -17.52 8.12 -55.51
C LEU A 11 -17.31 9.57 -55.03
N GLY A 12 -16.16 9.91 -54.45
CA GLY A 12 -15.68 11.31 -54.44
C GLY A 12 -14.90 11.76 -53.20
N ALA A 13 -13.62 12.07 -53.43
CA ALA A 13 -12.65 12.60 -52.47
C ALA A 13 -12.95 14.04 -52.02
N THR A 14 -12.44 14.45 -50.84
CA THR A 14 -11.63 15.68 -50.64
C THR A 14 -11.21 15.86 -49.18
N LEU A 15 -9.95 16.27 -49.00
CA LEU A 15 -9.30 16.68 -47.74
C LEU A 15 -9.96 17.94 -47.16
N LEU A 16 -9.96 18.08 -45.83
CA LEU A 16 -9.61 19.32 -45.12
C LEU A 16 -9.35 19.01 -43.63
N ALA A 17 -8.14 19.35 -43.18
CA ALA A 17 -7.78 19.39 -41.77
C ALA A 17 -8.25 20.71 -41.14
N ALA A 18 -8.88 20.66 -39.97
CA ALA A 18 -8.91 21.76 -39.01
C ALA A 18 -9.42 21.30 -37.63
N GLY A 19 -8.56 21.47 -36.61
CA GLY A 19 -8.90 21.89 -35.25
C GLY A 19 -9.92 21.09 -34.45
N CYS A 20 -9.43 20.23 -33.55
CA CYS A 20 -10.19 19.85 -32.36
C CYS A 20 -9.43 20.33 -31.11
N SER A 21 -9.75 21.55 -30.68
CA SER A 21 -9.47 21.99 -29.31
C SER A 21 -10.62 21.55 -28.44
N SER A 22 -10.53 20.33 -27.90
CA SER A 22 -11.43 19.89 -26.83
C SER A 22 -10.69 20.06 -25.52
N THR A 23 -11.13 21.04 -24.72
CA THR A 23 -10.83 21.10 -23.31
C THR A 23 -11.48 19.86 -22.68
N THR A 24 -10.67 18.88 -22.30
CA THR A 24 -11.14 17.76 -21.49
C THR A 24 -10.67 18.04 -20.08
N GLU A 25 -11.62 18.46 -19.25
CA GLU A 25 -11.45 18.51 -17.80
C GLU A 25 -10.87 17.17 -17.34
N LYS A 26 -9.66 17.25 -16.80
CA LYS A 26 -8.97 16.15 -16.13
C LYS A 26 -9.89 15.64 -15.02
N PRO A 27 -10.36 14.38 -15.06
CA PRO A 27 -10.89 13.76 -13.87
C PRO A 27 -9.76 13.79 -12.84
N ALA A 28 -9.96 14.49 -11.74
CA ALA A 28 -9.08 14.37 -10.59
C ALA A 28 -8.93 12.88 -10.30
N PRO A 29 -7.71 12.32 -10.22
CA PRO A 29 -7.55 10.97 -9.71
C PRO A 29 -8.21 10.96 -8.34
N ALA A 30 -9.26 10.15 -8.17
CA ALA A 30 -9.73 9.80 -6.85
C ALA A 30 -8.49 9.34 -6.08
N ALA A 31 -8.14 10.08 -5.02
CA ALA A 31 -7.06 9.69 -4.15
C ALA A 31 -7.43 8.31 -3.60
N ALA A 32 -6.82 7.27 -4.16
CA ALA A 32 -6.75 5.99 -3.49
C ALA A 32 -6.22 6.29 -2.07
N PRO A 33 -6.73 5.62 -1.03
CA PRO A 33 -6.11 5.76 0.29
C PRO A 33 -4.64 5.42 0.08
N ASN A 34 -3.77 6.40 0.26
CA ASN A 34 -2.34 6.20 0.29
C ASN A 34 -2.08 5.35 1.53
N GLY A 35 -2.25 4.03 1.40
CA GLY A 35 -1.72 3.07 2.35
C GLY A 35 -0.22 3.36 2.50
N PRO A 36 0.38 3.03 3.66
CA PRO A 36 1.83 3.13 3.81
C PRO A 36 2.48 2.53 2.57
N ALA A 37 3.42 3.25 1.96
CA ALA A 37 4.16 2.72 0.83
C ALA A 37 4.69 1.33 1.26
N PRO A 38 4.67 0.31 0.37
CA PRO A 38 5.00 -1.08 0.70
C PRO A 38 6.41 -1.26 1.29
N ASP A 39 7.22 -0.20 1.24
CA ASP A 39 8.56 -0.09 1.79
C ASP A 39 8.67 0.89 2.98
N SER A 40 7.61 1.10 3.78
CA SER A 40 7.63 2.08 4.87
C SER A 40 7.16 1.50 6.21
N CYS A 41 8.10 0.98 7.00
CA CYS A 41 7.85 0.76 8.43
C CYS A 41 7.80 2.11 9.17
N THR A 42 6.69 2.36 9.88
CA THR A 42 6.47 3.56 10.69
C THR A 42 6.10 3.16 12.12
N SER A 43 7.05 3.18 13.05
CA SER A 43 6.82 2.75 14.43
C SER A 43 5.86 3.66 15.20
N SER A 44 5.82 4.95 14.88
CA SER A 44 4.91 5.92 15.53
C SER A 44 3.43 5.57 15.37
N ALA A 45 3.06 4.87 14.28
CA ALA A 45 1.69 4.42 14.02
C ALA A 45 1.19 3.38 15.05
N VAL A 46 2.13 2.69 15.71
CA VAL A 46 1.85 1.52 16.55
C VAL A 46 2.35 1.68 18.01
N GLU A 47 2.76 2.88 18.39
CA GLU A 47 3.18 3.22 19.76
C GLU A 47 2.10 2.91 20.81
N HIS A 48 0.83 2.92 20.41
CA HIS A 48 -0.32 2.64 21.28
C HIS A 48 -0.40 1.18 21.74
N PHE A 49 0.39 0.26 21.16
CA PHE A 49 0.50 -1.12 21.64
C PHE A 49 1.44 -1.26 22.85
N LYS A 50 2.24 -0.26 23.21
CA LYS A 50 3.06 -0.31 24.43
C LYS A 50 2.16 -0.52 25.65
N GLY A 51 2.61 -1.37 26.58
CA GLY A 51 1.84 -1.78 27.75
C GLY A 51 0.84 -2.92 27.49
N GLN A 52 0.66 -3.36 26.24
CA GLN A 52 -0.15 -4.54 25.91
C GLN A 52 0.72 -5.80 25.84
N THR A 53 0.12 -6.96 26.10
CA THR A 53 0.78 -8.25 25.94
C THR A 53 0.97 -8.56 24.46
N ALA A 54 2.19 -8.82 24.01
CA ALA A 54 2.45 -9.17 22.62
C ALA A 54 1.92 -10.57 22.32
N THR A 55 0.88 -10.68 21.49
CA THR A 55 0.41 -11.95 20.93
C THR A 55 0.77 -12.05 19.45
N PRO A 56 0.73 -13.24 18.82
CA PRO A 56 0.89 -13.36 17.38
C PRO A 56 -0.10 -12.50 16.58
N GLU A 57 -1.34 -12.39 17.05
CA GLU A 57 -2.39 -11.59 16.42
C GLU A 57 -2.08 -10.09 16.53
N LEU A 58 -1.66 -9.63 17.71
CA LEU A 58 -1.23 -8.24 17.91
C LEU A 58 0.01 -7.91 17.06
N LEU A 59 0.97 -8.84 16.96
CA LEU A 59 2.16 -8.66 16.12
C LEU A 59 1.78 -8.43 14.65
N GLU A 60 0.85 -9.22 14.12
CA GLU A 60 0.38 -9.09 12.74
C GLU A 60 -0.42 -7.80 12.53
N GLN A 61 -1.28 -7.44 13.48
CA GLN A 61 -1.99 -6.16 13.46
C GLN A 61 -1.01 -4.98 13.47
N ALA A 62 0.00 -5.01 14.33
CA ALA A 62 1.02 -3.98 14.41
C ALA A 62 1.86 -3.93 13.14
N ARG A 63 2.22 -5.07 12.54
CA ARG A 63 2.94 -5.13 11.27
C ARG A 63 2.17 -4.38 10.17
N GLN A 64 0.88 -4.68 10.03
CA GLN A 64 0.02 -4.05 9.03
C GLN A 64 -0.15 -2.56 9.26
N GLN A 65 -0.45 -2.15 10.51
CA GLN A 65 -0.61 -0.74 10.87
C GLN A 65 0.69 0.07 10.72
N ALA A 66 1.83 -0.54 11.00
CA ALA A 66 3.13 0.07 10.82
C ALA A 66 3.56 0.13 9.34
N GLY A 67 2.87 -0.55 8.41
CA GLY A 67 3.31 -0.65 7.02
C GLY A 67 4.56 -1.51 6.81
N ALA A 68 4.92 -2.36 7.76
CA ALA A 68 6.13 -3.17 7.71
C ALA A 68 5.93 -4.45 6.87
N SER A 69 6.95 -4.86 6.10
CA SER A 69 6.91 -6.13 5.37
C SER A 69 7.05 -7.34 6.32
N THR A 70 7.84 -7.19 7.38
CA THR A 70 8.06 -8.24 8.39
C THR A 70 7.92 -7.69 9.80
N ALA A 71 7.65 -8.55 10.77
CA ALA A 71 7.63 -8.17 12.18
C ALA A 71 8.20 -9.28 13.06
N ARG A 72 8.81 -8.91 14.18
CA ARG A 72 9.25 -9.87 15.21
C ARG A 72 9.04 -9.33 16.62
N ILE A 73 8.91 -10.25 17.57
CA ILE A 73 8.95 -9.97 19.00
C ILE A 73 10.37 -10.25 19.50
N LEU A 74 10.92 -9.30 20.26
CA LEU A 74 12.23 -9.40 20.90
C LEU A 74 12.07 -9.41 22.41
N THR A 75 12.50 -10.50 23.04
CA THR A 75 12.58 -10.63 24.51
C THR A 75 13.91 -10.07 25.02
N PRO A 76 14.05 -9.80 26.33
CA PRO A 76 15.29 -9.25 26.88
C PRO A 76 16.54 -10.11 26.60
N ASN A 77 16.38 -11.43 26.45
CA ASN A 77 17.47 -12.38 26.22
C ASN A 77 17.60 -12.81 24.74
N SER A 78 16.88 -12.17 23.82
CA SER A 78 16.96 -12.50 22.39
C SER A 78 18.35 -12.20 21.84
N VAL A 79 19.07 -13.24 21.41
CA VAL A 79 20.33 -13.09 20.68
C VAL A 79 19.99 -12.75 19.23
N VAL A 80 20.37 -11.55 18.81
CA VAL A 80 20.13 -11.04 17.46
C VAL A 80 21.40 -10.42 16.89
N THR A 81 21.52 -10.45 15.58
CA THR A 81 22.50 -9.65 14.85
C THR A 81 22.03 -8.19 14.77
N LEU A 82 22.97 -7.27 14.56
CA LEU A 82 22.72 -5.81 14.50
C LEU A 82 22.52 -5.32 13.06
N GLU A 83 21.99 -6.16 12.19
CA GLU A 83 21.67 -5.77 10.82
C GLU A 83 20.43 -4.88 10.80
N TYR A 84 20.52 -3.78 10.05
CA TYR A 84 19.40 -2.89 9.83
C TYR A 84 18.51 -3.39 8.68
N ASN A 85 17.22 -3.53 8.96
CA ASN A 85 16.16 -3.79 8.00
C ASN A 85 15.02 -2.79 8.21
N GLY A 86 14.99 -1.72 7.41
CA GLY A 86 13.96 -0.67 7.48
C GLY A 86 12.54 -1.14 7.17
N GLN A 87 12.35 -2.38 6.71
CA GLN A 87 11.06 -3.01 6.44
C GLN A 87 10.57 -3.92 7.58
N ARG A 88 11.29 -3.95 8.69
CA ARG A 88 11.00 -4.82 9.83
C ARG A 88 10.51 -4.02 11.02
N LEU A 89 9.35 -4.41 11.53
CA LEU A 89 8.86 -3.99 12.83
C LEU A 89 9.47 -4.87 13.93
N ASN A 90 9.92 -4.25 15.00
CA ASN A 90 10.35 -4.91 16.22
C ASN A 90 9.43 -4.49 17.36
N LEU A 91 8.82 -5.47 18.02
CA LEU A 91 8.15 -5.28 19.31
C LEU A 91 9.07 -5.82 20.40
N ASN A 92 9.71 -4.93 21.16
CA ASN A 92 10.48 -5.33 22.33
C ASN A 92 9.53 -5.51 23.50
N VAL A 93 9.68 -6.64 24.20
CA VAL A 93 8.87 -6.98 25.36
C VAL A 93 9.74 -7.17 26.60
N ASP A 94 9.13 -7.06 27.77
CA ASP A 94 9.72 -7.50 29.03
C ASP A 94 9.56 -9.02 29.25
N ASP A 95 9.96 -9.50 30.43
CA ASP A 95 9.87 -10.92 30.82
C ASP A 95 8.41 -11.42 30.96
N GLN A 96 7.43 -10.51 31.08
CA GLN A 96 6.00 -10.83 31.13
C GLN A 96 5.34 -10.74 29.74
N ARG A 97 6.13 -10.53 28.67
CA ARG A 97 5.68 -10.36 27.29
C ARG A 97 4.88 -9.05 27.08
N VAL A 98 5.04 -8.07 27.96
CA VAL A 98 4.43 -6.74 27.79
C VAL A 98 5.32 -5.88 26.90
N ILE A 99 4.73 -5.21 25.91
CA ILE A 99 5.47 -4.38 24.96
C ILE A 99 6.02 -3.14 25.65
N THR A 100 7.34 -2.97 25.62
CA THR A 100 8.05 -1.85 26.24
C THR A 100 8.58 -0.85 25.21
N ARG A 101 8.86 -1.31 23.98
CA ARG A 101 9.30 -0.46 22.87
C ARG A 101 8.82 -1.01 21.54
N VAL A 102 8.57 -0.09 20.62
CA VAL A 102 8.30 -0.39 19.22
C VAL A 102 9.32 0.34 18.34
N SER A 103 9.90 -0.34 17.35
CA SER A 103 10.90 0.27 16.48
C SER A 103 10.97 -0.40 15.10
N CYS A 104 11.31 0.39 14.08
CA CYS A 104 11.62 -0.11 12.74
C CYS A 104 13.13 -0.30 12.59
N GLY A 105 13.57 -1.45 12.05
CA GLY A 105 14.98 -1.75 11.83
C GLY A 105 15.38 -3.21 11.96
#